data_AF-A0A1B6EWA6-F1
#
_entry.id   AF-A0A1B6EWA6-F1
#
_cell.length_a   1.000
_cell.length_b   1.000
_cell.length_c   1.000
_cell.angle_alpha   90.00
_cell.angle_beta   90.00
_cell.angle_gamma   90.00
#
_symmetry.space_group_name_H-M   'P 1'
#
loop_
_entity.id
_entity.type
_entity.pdbx_description
1 polymer ?
#
loop_
_entity_poly.entity_id
_entity_poly.type
_entity_poly.pdbx_seq_one_letter_code
_entity_poly.pdbx_strand_id
1 'polypeptide(L)'
;ILQNDLKNLSIETKKKFPQIKESCEEGIIKLRNGATNPQTPIFYLVNQILYPVVQGCETKDQRIVKMCLGIIQRLITNQVVDQKGARYITDTFWMLMESGTEEVKILQSVTLLLTTNAVVHGDTLARNLVLCFRLHFTKDSTTINTAGATVRQLVSLVFERVIAEDEHFKTQDTSPQEVNFEELKV
;
A
#
# COMPACT_ATOMS: atom_id res chain seq x y z
N ILE A 1 1.12 15.83 -10.44
CA ILE A 1 2.32 15.09 -9.98
C ILE A 1 2.27 13.62 -10.40
N LEU A 2 1.26 12.84 -10.00
CA LEU A 2 1.15 11.41 -10.36
C LEU A 2 1.19 11.14 -11.88
N GLN A 3 0.53 11.98 -12.68
CA GLN A 3 0.61 11.91 -14.14
C GLN A 3 2.04 12.13 -14.67
N ASN A 4 2.81 13.01 -14.02
CA ASN A 4 4.21 13.25 -14.37
C ASN A 4 5.08 12.05 -14.01
N ASP A 5 4.84 11.43 -12.86
CA ASP A 5 5.55 10.23 -12.43
C ASP A 5 5.31 9.07 -13.43
N LEU A 6 4.08 8.87 -13.88
CA LEU A 6 3.76 7.90 -14.93
C LEU A 6 4.38 8.24 -16.29
N LYS A 7 4.43 9.53 -16.67
CA LYS A 7 5.12 9.96 -17.90
C LYS A 7 6.61 9.65 -17.82
N ASN A 8 7.24 9.91 -16.69
CA ASN A 8 8.65 9.61 -16.49
C ASN A 8 8.90 8.09 -16.56
N LEU A 9 8.04 7.29 -15.91
CA LEU A 9 8.13 5.82 -15.96
C LEU A 9 7.93 5.29 -17.39
N SER A 10 7.01 5.87 -18.16
CA SER A 10 6.79 5.56 -19.57
C SER A 10 8.03 5.84 -20.43
N ILE A 11 8.68 6.98 -20.22
CA ILE A 11 9.91 7.35 -20.94
C ILE A 11 11.06 6.39 -20.60
N GLU A 12 11.23 6.06 -19.32
CA GLU A 12 12.27 5.16 -18.84
C GLU A 12 12.09 3.73 -19.40
N THR A 13 10.85 3.25 -19.47
CA THR A 13 10.52 1.90 -19.91
C THR A 13 10.45 1.76 -21.43
N LYS A 14 10.27 2.84 -22.20
CA LYS A 14 10.02 2.84 -23.66
C LYS A 14 10.96 1.94 -24.48
N LYS A 15 12.26 1.91 -24.16
CA LYS A 15 13.24 1.15 -24.96
C LYS A 15 13.30 -0.33 -24.60
N LYS A 16 13.29 -0.66 -23.31
CA LYS A 16 13.52 -2.02 -22.80
C LYS A 16 12.22 -2.78 -22.54
N PHE A 17 11.15 -2.06 -22.19
CA PHE A 17 9.88 -2.62 -21.75
C PHE A 17 8.68 -1.88 -22.40
N PRO A 18 8.44 -2.03 -23.72
CA PRO A 18 7.38 -1.32 -24.45
C PRO A 18 5.98 -1.54 -23.87
N GLN A 19 5.69 -2.74 -23.37
CA GLN A 19 4.42 -3.09 -22.72
C GLN A 19 4.12 -2.26 -21.46
N ILE A 20 5.15 -1.89 -20.70
CA ILE A 20 5.00 -1.06 -19.49
C ILE A 20 4.73 0.38 -19.92
N LYS A 21 5.41 0.86 -20.97
CA LYS A 21 5.16 2.17 -21.58
C LYS A 21 3.70 2.31 -22.02
N GLU A 22 3.15 1.30 -22.68
CA GLU A 22 1.74 1.29 -23.12
C GLU A 22 0.79 1.32 -21.92
N SER A 23 1.05 0.50 -20.91
CA SER A 23 0.26 0.47 -19.68
C SER A 23 0.31 1.81 -18.91
N CYS A 24 1.45 2.50 -18.91
CA CYS A 24 1.56 3.86 -18.36
C CYS A 24 0.75 4.88 -19.15
N GLU A 25 0.78 4.84 -20.48
CA GLU A 25 0.01 5.76 -21.35
C GLU A 25 -1.50 5.55 -21.17
N GLU A 26 -1.94 4.29 -21.10
CA GLU A 26 -3.33 3.95 -20.81
C GLU A 26 -3.75 4.46 -19.42
N GLY A 27 -2.92 4.24 -18.40
CA GLY A 27 -3.14 4.75 -17.05
C GLY A 27 -3.25 6.28 -16.99
N ILE A 28 -2.42 6.99 -17.76
CA ILE A 28 -2.48 8.46 -17.87
C ILE A 28 -3.80 8.92 -18.51
N ILE A 29 -4.26 8.25 -19.57
CA ILE A 29 -5.52 8.58 -20.23
C ILE A 29 -6.70 8.35 -19.27
N LYS A 30 -6.72 7.21 -18.58
CA LYS A 30 -7.75 6.89 -17.58
C LYS A 30 -7.76 7.89 -16.43
N LEU A 31 -6.59 8.26 -15.91
CA LEU A 31 -6.48 9.27 -14.85
C LEU A 31 -7.02 10.63 -15.31
N ARG A 32 -6.71 11.06 -16.55
CA ARG A 32 -7.23 12.31 -17.10
C ARG A 32 -8.75 12.29 -17.25
N ASN A 33 -9.29 11.21 -17.81
CA ASN A 33 -10.73 11.06 -18.01
C ASN A 33 -11.49 10.98 -16.68
N GLY A 34 -10.91 10.29 -15.69
CA GLY A 34 -11.44 10.23 -14.33
C GLY A 34 -11.42 11.58 -13.63
N ALA A 35 -10.36 12.37 -13.81
CA ALA A 35 -10.29 13.73 -13.26
C ALA A 35 -11.35 14.67 -13.84
N THR A 36 -11.78 14.44 -15.09
CA THR A 36 -12.87 15.21 -15.72
C THR A 36 -14.26 14.71 -15.37
N ASN A 37 -14.39 13.51 -14.79
CA ASN A 37 -15.67 12.92 -14.42
C ASN A 37 -15.75 12.68 -12.90
N PRO A 38 -16.41 13.57 -12.14
CA PRO A 38 -16.51 13.50 -10.68
C PRO A 38 -17.14 12.21 -10.14
N GLN A 39 -17.88 11.45 -10.97
CA GLN A 39 -18.51 10.19 -10.57
C GLN A 39 -17.54 9.00 -10.57
N THR A 40 -16.31 9.18 -11.07
CA THR A 40 -15.34 8.08 -11.13
C THR A 40 -14.77 7.80 -9.74
N PRO A 41 -14.92 6.57 -9.20
CA PRO A 41 -14.38 6.26 -7.88
C PRO A 41 -12.86 6.40 -7.86
N ILE A 42 -12.32 7.12 -6.87
CA ILE A 42 -10.87 7.36 -6.75
C ILE A 42 -10.07 6.05 -6.66
N PHE A 43 -10.59 5.05 -5.92
CA PHE A 43 -9.95 3.75 -5.78
C PHE A 43 -9.88 2.97 -7.09
N TYR A 44 -10.87 3.16 -7.99
CA TYR A 44 -10.80 2.57 -9.33
C TYR A 44 -9.60 3.15 -10.09
N LEU A 45 -9.43 4.48 -10.08
CA LEU A 45 -8.30 5.14 -10.75
C LEU A 45 -6.95 4.71 -10.16
N VAL A 46 -6.84 4.63 -8.83
CA VAL A 46 -5.59 4.20 -8.17
C VAL A 46 -5.23 2.77 -8.53
N ASN A 47 -6.20 1.85 -8.56
CA ASN A 47 -5.93 0.47 -8.96
C ASN A 47 -5.48 0.37 -10.43
N GLN A 48 -5.97 1.23 -11.33
CA GLN A 48 -5.48 1.31 -12.71
C GLN A 48 -4.03 1.80 -12.79
N ILE A 49 -3.61 2.65 -11.85
CA ILE A 49 -2.23 3.17 -11.78
C ILE A 49 -1.28 2.17 -11.14
N LEU A 50 -1.76 1.38 -10.18
CA LEU A 50 -0.95 0.32 -9.57
C LEU A 50 -0.52 -0.73 -10.59
N TYR A 51 -1.34 -1.01 -11.61
CA TYR A 51 -1.02 -2.01 -12.65
C TYR A 51 0.34 -1.78 -13.37
N PRO A 52 0.58 -0.65 -14.06
CA PRO A 52 1.89 -0.40 -14.69
C PRO A 52 3.03 -0.26 -13.68
N VAL A 53 2.72 0.19 -12.45
CA VAL A 53 3.73 0.35 -11.39
C VAL A 53 4.23 -1.01 -10.90
N VAL A 54 3.32 -1.98 -10.70
CA VAL A 54 3.63 -3.37 -10.34
C VAL A 54 4.46 -4.02 -11.44
N GLN A 55 4.06 -3.88 -12.70
CA GLN A 55 4.86 -4.37 -13.84
C GLN A 55 6.26 -3.76 -13.88
N GLY A 56 6.39 -2.46 -13.56
CA GLY A 56 7.68 -1.81 -13.43
C GLY A 56 8.54 -2.43 -12.33
N CYS A 57 7.96 -2.80 -11.19
CA CYS A 57 8.67 -3.52 -10.12
C CYS A 57 9.13 -4.93 -10.58
N GLU A 58 8.32 -5.63 -11.36
CA GLU A 58 8.64 -6.97 -11.89
C GLU A 58 9.85 -6.99 -12.83
N THR A 59 10.21 -5.85 -13.44
CA THR A 59 11.40 -5.74 -14.29
C THR A 59 12.71 -6.02 -13.54
N LYS A 60 12.71 -5.81 -12.21
CA LYS A 60 13.90 -5.84 -11.33
C LYS A 60 15.03 -4.88 -11.76
N ASP A 61 14.77 -3.97 -12.70
CA ASP A 61 15.72 -2.91 -13.06
C ASP A 61 15.73 -1.88 -11.93
N GLN A 62 16.89 -1.70 -11.30
CA GLN A 62 17.07 -0.86 -10.12
C GLN A 62 16.49 0.54 -10.29
N ARG A 63 16.64 1.14 -11.47
CA ARG A 63 16.15 2.51 -11.71
C ARG A 63 14.64 2.54 -11.82
N ILE A 64 14.05 1.58 -12.52
CA ILE A 64 12.60 1.45 -12.70
C ILE A 64 11.92 1.14 -11.36
N VAL A 65 12.42 0.17 -10.62
CA VAL A 65 11.90 -0.21 -9.29
C VAL A 65 11.90 0.98 -8.35
N LYS A 66 12.98 1.77 -8.33
CA LYS A 66 13.07 3.00 -7.52
C LYS A 66 11.97 4.01 -7.85
N MET A 67 11.68 4.20 -9.13
CA MET A 67 10.60 5.09 -9.57
C MET A 67 9.23 4.54 -9.16
N CYS A 68 8.99 3.24 -9.36
CA CYS A 68 7.75 2.58 -8.98
C CYS A 68 7.48 2.64 -7.47
N LEU A 69 8.49 2.35 -6.64
CA LEU A 69 8.38 2.48 -5.18
C LEU A 69 8.05 3.91 -4.76
N GLY A 70 8.63 4.92 -5.42
CA GLY A 70 8.28 6.32 -5.18
C GLY A 70 6.82 6.66 -5.50
N ILE A 71 6.27 6.08 -6.57
CA ILE A 71 4.85 6.22 -6.92
C ILE A 71 3.98 5.55 -5.85
N ILE A 72 4.30 4.32 -5.44
CA ILE A 72 3.57 3.58 -4.40
C ILE A 72 3.55 4.38 -3.09
N GLN A 73 4.71 4.86 -2.63
CA GLN A 73 4.80 5.68 -1.42
C GLN A 73 3.92 6.92 -1.52
N ARG A 74 3.90 7.61 -2.67
CA ARG A 74 3.04 8.77 -2.88
C ARG A 74 1.55 8.40 -2.78
N LEU A 75 1.13 7.28 -3.38
CA LEU A 75 -0.26 6.81 -3.27
C LEU A 75 -0.64 6.53 -1.81
N ILE A 76 0.25 5.90 -1.06
CA ILE A 76 0.06 5.60 0.36
C ILE A 76 -0.06 6.89 1.19
N THR A 77 0.87 7.84 1.01
CA THR A 77 0.87 9.13 1.74
C THR A 77 -0.40 9.93 1.51
N ASN A 78 -0.96 9.87 0.30
CA ASN A 78 -2.21 10.56 -0.04
C ASN A 78 -3.47 9.81 0.44
N GLN A 79 -3.32 8.66 1.13
CA GLN A 79 -4.43 7.85 1.64
C GLN A 79 -5.46 7.43 0.57
N VAL A 80 -5.00 7.24 -0.67
CA VAL A 80 -5.85 6.85 -1.80
C VAL A 80 -5.79 5.35 -2.12
N VAL A 81 -5.25 4.55 -1.19
CA VAL A 81 -5.08 3.09 -1.34
C VAL A 81 -6.22 2.39 -0.60
N ASP A 82 -7.00 1.60 -1.33
CA ASP A 82 -8.02 0.72 -0.74
C ASP A 82 -7.40 -0.62 -0.30
N GLN A 83 -8.21 -1.46 0.37
CA GLN A 83 -7.76 -2.77 0.85
C GLN A 83 -7.22 -3.66 -0.30
N LYS A 84 -7.86 -3.61 -1.47
CA LYS A 84 -7.39 -4.34 -2.66
C LYS A 84 -6.03 -3.83 -3.14
N GLY A 85 -5.88 -2.50 -3.25
CA GLY A 85 -4.61 -1.87 -3.60
C GLY A 85 -3.49 -2.19 -2.59
N ALA A 86 -3.80 -2.19 -1.30
CA ALA A 86 -2.84 -2.54 -0.26
C ALA A 86 -2.35 -3.99 -0.36
N ARG A 87 -3.22 -4.92 -0.77
CA ARG A 87 -2.83 -6.30 -1.05
C ARG A 87 -1.85 -6.38 -2.22
N TYR A 88 -2.15 -5.71 -3.34
CA TYR A 88 -1.23 -5.66 -4.49
C TYR A 88 0.13 -5.05 -4.15
N ILE A 89 0.13 -3.98 -3.35
CA ILE A 89 1.36 -3.33 -2.87
C ILE A 89 2.16 -4.32 -2.00
N THR A 90 1.50 -5.02 -1.08
CA THR A 90 2.13 -6.02 -0.22
C THR A 90 2.74 -7.17 -1.04
N ASP A 91 2.03 -7.63 -2.07
CA ASP A 91 2.54 -8.68 -2.96
C ASP A 91 3.74 -8.21 -3.78
N THR A 92 3.73 -6.95 -4.21
CA THR A 92 4.86 -6.32 -4.90
C THR A 92 6.08 -6.22 -3.98
N PHE A 93 5.89 -5.76 -2.73
CA PHE A 93 6.96 -5.68 -1.74
C PHE A 93 7.54 -7.04 -1.42
N TRP A 94 6.70 -8.07 -1.32
CA TRP A 94 7.16 -9.42 -1.08
C TRP A 94 8.05 -9.93 -2.22
N MET A 95 7.63 -9.73 -3.46
CA MET A 95 8.39 -10.12 -4.65
C MET A 95 9.75 -9.41 -4.73
N LEU A 96 9.79 -8.10 -4.42
CA LEU A 96 11.04 -7.35 -4.39
C LEU A 96 11.98 -7.75 -3.25
N MET A 97 11.41 -8.11 -2.09
CA MET A 97 12.16 -8.65 -0.95
C MET A 97 12.79 -9.99 -1.29
N GLU A 98 12.06 -10.89 -1.97
CA GLU A 98 12.61 -12.17 -2.43
C GLU A 98 13.71 -12.01 -3.49
N SER A 99 13.67 -10.93 -4.29
CA SER A 99 14.75 -10.61 -5.22
C SER A 99 15.89 -9.79 -4.60
N GLY A 100 15.85 -9.49 -3.30
CA GLY A 100 16.88 -8.70 -2.61
C GLY A 100 17.02 -7.27 -3.17
N THR A 101 15.93 -6.69 -3.68
CA THR A 101 15.95 -5.40 -4.37
C THR A 101 15.36 -4.31 -3.50
N GLU A 102 16.10 -3.22 -3.29
CA GLU A 102 15.64 -2.03 -2.53
C GLU A 102 15.10 -2.35 -1.12
N GLU A 103 15.66 -3.34 -0.43
CA GLU A 103 15.19 -3.86 0.87
C GLU A 103 14.87 -2.76 1.91
N VAL A 104 15.78 -1.80 2.08
CA VAL A 104 15.59 -0.67 3.01
C VAL A 104 14.39 0.19 2.62
N LYS A 105 14.18 0.46 1.32
CA LYS A 105 13.00 1.20 0.86
C LYS A 105 11.72 0.40 1.02
N ILE A 106 11.77 -0.92 0.89
CA ILE A 106 10.61 -1.76 1.17
C ILE A 106 10.23 -1.61 2.64
N LEU A 107 11.18 -1.72 3.58
CA LEU A 107 10.92 -1.52 5.01
C LEU A 107 10.29 -0.15 5.29
N GLN A 108 10.84 0.92 4.69
CA GLN A 108 10.28 2.26 4.80
C GLN A 108 8.86 2.36 4.24
N SER A 109 8.59 1.73 3.09
CA SER A 109 7.29 1.76 2.44
C SER A 109 6.23 0.95 3.18
N VAL A 110 6.60 -0.19 3.76
CA VAL A 110 5.75 -0.99 4.64
C VAL A 110 5.43 -0.22 5.92
N THR A 111 6.44 0.43 6.52
CA THR A 111 6.24 1.30 7.68
C THR A 111 5.21 2.38 7.36
N LEU A 112 5.42 3.10 6.26
CA LEU A 112 4.50 4.13 5.79
C LEU A 112 3.08 3.58 5.54
N LEU A 113 2.95 2.43 4.87
CA LEU A 113 1.65 1.80 4.59
C LEU A 113 0.85 1.56 5.87
N LEU A 114 1.50 0.98 6.88
CA LEU A 114 0.86 0.62 8.14
C LEU A 114 0.68 1.82 9.05
N THR A 115 1.56 2.82 9.06
CA THR A 115 1.36 3.99 9.93
C THR A 115 0.34 4.98 9.39
N THR A 116 0.17 5.04 8.06
CA THR A 116 -0.67 6.05 7.40
C THR A 116 -2.09 5.58 7.15
N ASN A 117 -2.32 4.27 6.95
CA ASN A 117 -3.64 3.76 6.62
C ASN A 117 -4.07 2.66 7.59
N ALA A 118 -5.29 2.78 8.12
CA ALA A 118 -5.89 1.72 8.91
C ALA A 118 -6.27 0.51 8.03
N VAL A 119 -6.52 0.70 6.72
CA VAL A 119 -7.10 -0.29 5.77
C VAL A 119 -6.41 -1.67 5.69
N VAL A 120 -5.20 -1.81 6.22
CA VAL A 120 -4.43 -3.06 6.23
C VAL A 120 -4.69 -3.83 7.51
N HIS A 121 -5.38 -4.97 7.37
CA HIS A 121 -5.74 -5.88 8.46
C HIS A 121 -5.56 -7.35 8.05
N GLY A 122 -5.76 -8.26 9.02
CA GLY A 122 -5.75 -9.72 8.80
C GLY A 122 -4.47 -10.22 8.13
N ASP A 123 -4.63 -11.07 7.12
CA ASP A 123 -3.52 -11.70 6.40
C ASP A 123 -2.57 -10.69 5.76
N THR A 124 -3.08 -9.56 5.28
CA THR A 124 -2.25 -8.53 4.63
C THR A 124 -1.32 -7.86 5.65
N LEU A 125 -1.83 -7.60 6.87
CA LEU A 125 -1.02 -7.07 7.97
C LEU A 125 0.03 -8.11 8.40
N ALA A 126 -0.38 -9.35 8.62
CA ALA A 126 0.52 -10.44 9.00
C ALA A 126 1.66 -10.62 7.97
N ARG A 127 1.32 -10.59 6.67
CA ARG A 127 2.29 -10.71 5.58
C ARG A 127 3.29 -9.56 5.55
N ASN A 128 2.88 -8.32 5.85
CA ASN A 128 3.79 -7.17 5.98
C ASN A 128 4.74 -7.34 7.19
N LEU A 129 4.24 -7.82 8.34
CA LEU A 129 5.09 -8.08 9.50
C LEU A 129 6.11 -9.19 9.21
N VAL A 130 5.67 -10.31 8.63
CA VAL A 130 6.56 -11.40 8.22
C VAL A 130 7.62 -10.92 7.24
N LEU A 131 7.27 -10.04 6.31
CA LEU A 131 8.23 -9.42 5.41
C LEU A 131 9.33 -8.67 6.17
N CYS A 132 8.95 -7.82 7.14
CA CYS A 132 9.93 -7.11 7.97
C CYS A 132 10.82 -8.06 8.77
N PHE A 133 10.26 -9.14 9.33
CA PHE A 133 11.05 -10.18 10.00
C PHE A 133 12.02 -10.87 9.05
N ARG A 134 11.60 -11.24 7.83
CA ARG A 134 12.50 -11.86 6.84
C ARG A 134 13.66 -10.94 6.49
N LEU A 135 13.40 -9.64 6.32
CA LEU A 135 14.44 -8.65 6.07
C LEU A 135 15.40 -8.46 7.24
N HIS A 136 14.98 -8.76 8.48
CA HIS A 136 15.87 -8.73 9.64
C HIS A 136 16.94 -9.85 9.63
N PHE A 137 16.72 -10.93 8.87
CA PHE A 137 17.66 -12.04 8.74
C PHE A 137 18.48 -12.00 7.46
N THR A 138 18.52 -10.86 6.75
CA THR A 138 19.39 -10.69 5.57
C THR A 138 20.85 -10.50 6.01
N LYS A 139 21.77 -10.39 5.05
CA LYS A 139 23.21 -10.26 5.33
C LYS A 139 23.67 -8.81 5.48
N ASP A 140 22.87 -7.84 5.02
CA ASP A 140 23.23 -6.43 5.04
C ASP A 140 22.93 -5.80 6.39
N SER A 141 23.95 -5.28 7.08
CA SER A 141 23.79 -4.71 8.41
C SER A 141 22.81 -3.52 8.45
N THR A 142 22.72 -2.73 7.37
CA THR A 142 21.81 -1.58 7.31
C THR A 142 20.37 -2.06 7.24
N THR A 143 20.09 -3.05 6.38
CA THR A 143 18.78 -3.71 6.32
C THR A 143 18.42 -4.34 7.66
N ILE A 144 19.31 -5.11 8.28
CA ILE A 144 19.05 -5.78 9.57
C ILE A 144 18.65 -4.77 10.65
N ASN A 145 19.43 -3.69 10.80
CA ASN A 145 19.20 -2.67 11.82
C ASN A 145 17.90 -1.92 11.56
N THR A 146 17.63 -1.56 10.30
CA THR A 146 16.39 -0.89 9.90
C THR A 146 15.19 -1.80 10.15
N ALA A 147 15.27 -3.07 9.74
CA ALA A 147 14.21 -4.06 9.93
C ALA A 147 13.91 -4.28 11.42
N GLY A 148 14.95 -4.37 12.26
CA GLY A 148 14.76 -4.51 13.70
C GLY A 148 14.02 -3.33 14.32
N ALA A 149 14.33 -2.10 13.91
CA ALA A 149 13.60 -0.92 14.34
C ALA A 149 12.15 -0.91 13.83
N THR A 150 11.96 -1.19 12.54
CA THR A 150 10.64 -1.28 11.90
C THR A 150 9.75 -2.33 12.56
N VAL A 151 10.26 -3.53 12.84
CA VAL A 151 9.50 -4.60 13.51
C VAL A 151 9.00 -4.13 14.88
N ARG A 152 9.88 -3.56 15.71
CA ARG A 152 9.47 -3.06 17.04
C ARG A 152 8.38 -2.00 16.93
N GLN A 153 8.55 -1.05 16.02
CA GLN A 153 7.57 0.01 15.78
C GLN A 153 6.22 -0.55 15.32
N LEU A 154 6.23 -1.44 14.33
CA LEU A 154 5.01 -1.98 13.75
C LEU A 154 4.26 -2.92 14.71
N VAL A 155 4.98 -3.70 15.51
CA VAL A 155 4.35 -4.52 16.56
C VAL A 155 3.68 -3.61 17.59
N SER A 156 4.36 -2.57 18.09
CA SER A 156 3.74 -1.58 19.00
C SER A 156 2.47 -0.98 18.39
N LEU A 157 2.56 -0.52 17.14
CA LEU A 157 1.42 0.05 16.41
C LEU A 157 0.23 -0.92 16.32
N VAL A 158 0.46 -2.21 16.08
CA VAL A 158 -0.62 -3.19 16.01
C VAL A 158 -1.29 -3.35 17.37
N PHE A 159 -0.53 -3.41 18.47
CA PHE A 159 -1.11 -3.47 19.82
C PHE A 159 -1.87 -2.18 20.16
N GLU A 160 -1.34 -1.01 19.80
CA GLU A 160 -2.03 0.27 19.98
C GLU A 160 -3.38 0.31 19.24
N ARG A 161 -3.44 -0.23 18.01
CA ARG A 161 -4.69 -0.36 17.26
C ARG A 161 -5.71 -1.25 17.96
N VAL A 162 -5.28 -2.39 18.50
CA VAL A 162 -6.18 -3.30 19.24
C VAL A 162 -6.76 -2.60 20.47
N ILE A 163 -5.94 -1.90 21.25
CA ILE A 163 -6.40 -1.13 22.41
C ILE A 163 -7.42 -0.07 21.98
N ALA A 164 -7.15 0.66 20.90
CA ALA A 164 -8.08 1.66 20.39
C ALA A 164 -9.40 1.05 19.91
N GLU A 165 -9.35 -0.09 19.22
CA GLU A 165 -10.54 -0.84 18.78
C GLU A 165 -11.36 -1.31 19.99
N ASP A 166 -10.73 -1.90 21.01
CA ASP A 166 -11.40 -2.37 22.24
C ASP A 166 -12.12 -1.24 23.00
N GLU A 167 -11.51 -0.06 23.11
CA GLU A 167 -12.14 1.11 23.74
C GLU A 167 -13.34 1.65 22.95
N HIS A 168 -13.30 1.57 21.61
CA HIS A 168 -14.45 1.91 20.76
C HIS A 168 -15.60 0.91 20.93
N PHE A 169 -15.30 -0.39 21.11
CA PHE A 169 -16.35 -1.39 21.38
C PHE A 169 -17.03 -1.16 22.73
N LYS A 170 -16.25 -0.89 23.79
CA LYS A 170 -16.80 -0.61 25.14
C LYS A 170 -17.73 0.61 25.17
N THR A 171 -17.43 1.64 24.37
CA THR A 171 -18.25 2.87 24.33
C THR A 171 -19.57 2.68 23.57
N GLN A 172 -19.63 1.78 22.59
CA GLN A 172 -20.88 1.46 21.87
C GLN A 172 -21.86 0.63 22.71
N ASP A 173 -21.36 -0.29 23.55
CA ASP A 173 -22.19 -1.11 24.46
C ASP A 173 -22.82 -0.31 25.62
N THR A 174 -22.35 0.91 25.89
CA THR A 174 -22.91 1.79 26.93
C THR A 174 -24.02 2.75 26.46
N SER A 175 -24.42 2.71 25.19
CA SER A 175 -25.67 3.38 24.77
C SER A 175 -26.88 2.51 25.15
N PRO A 176 -27.78 2.95 26.05
CA PRO A 176 -29.02 2.20 26.25
C PRO A 176 -29.83 2.35 24.97
N GLN A 177 -29.87 1.29 24.16
CA GLN A 177 -30.96 1.11 23.23
C GLN A 177 -32.23 0.97 24.09
N GLU A 178 -32.99 2.05 24.24
CA GLU A 178 -34.39 1.97 24.65
C GLU A 178 -35.10 1.12 23.59
N VAL A 179 -35.15 -0.19 23.85
CA VAL A 179 -35.94 -1.11 23.05
C VAL A 179 -37.39 -0.72 23.31
N ASN A 180 -38.00 0.03 22.39
CA ASN A 180 -39.41 0.39 22.51
C ASN A 180 -40.25 -0.86 22.27
N PHE A 181 -40.69 -1.51 23.36
CA PHE A 181 -41.51 -2.72 23.33
C PHE A 181 -42.94 -2.48 22.81
N GLU A 182 -43.33 -1.25 22.45
CA GLU A 182 -44.66 -0.97 21.88
C GLU A 182 -44.82 -1.39 20.42
N GLU A 183 -43.75 -1.56 19.64
CA GLU A 183 -43.82 -2.06 18.25
C GLU A 183 -43.97 -3.59 18.14
N LEU A 184 -43.88 -4.32 19.26
CA LEU A 184 -43.96 -5.78 19.31
C LEU A 184 -45.35 -6.33 19.68
N LYS A 185 -46.35 -5.46 19.91
CA LYS A 185 -47.73 -5.90 20.10
C LYS A 185 -48.49 -5.84 18.79
N VAL A 186 -48.54 -7.00 18.11
CA VAL A 186 -49.56 -7.33 17.10
C VAL A 186 -50.92 -7.44 17.76
#